data_AF-A0AA39A933-F1
#
_entry.id   AF-A0AA39A933-F1
#
_cell.length_a   1.000
_cell.length_b   1.000
_cell.length_c   1.000
_cell.angle_alpha   90.00
_cell.angle_beta   90.00
_cell.angle_gamma   90.00
#
_symmetry.space_group_name_H-M   'P 1'
#
loop_
_entity.id
_entity.type
_entity.pdbx_description
1 polymer ?
#
loop_
_entity_poly.entity_id
_entity_poly.type
_entity_poly.pdbx_seq_one_letter_code
_entity_poly.pdbx_strand_id
1 'polypeptide(L)'
;MLENGVANDAVYVPPSNFSMVEENIFRSGLPSPINFPFLETLNLRSIIYLCPEPYPEENCKFLQSQNIRLFQFGIEGKKEPPVAMSTDTISEALKVLIDVRNHPILIHCKRGKVCCRFWAFTLSAIKSLSS
;
A
#
# COMPACT_ATOMS: atom_id res chain seq x y z
N MET A 1 37.68 -26.28 -5.27
CA MET A 1 37.23 -25.24 -6.22
C MET A 1 35.84 -24.81 -5.79
N LEU A 2 35.73 -23.61 -5.23
CA LEU A 2 34.45 -22.99 -4.84
C LEU A 2 34.23 -21.82 -5.78
N GLU A 3 33.34 -21.97 -6.76
CA GLU A 3 32.95 -20.93 -7.73
C GLU A 3 31.64 -21.43 -8.40
N ASN A 4 30.51 -20.74 -8.49
CA ASN A 4 30.07 -19.40 -8.10
C ASN A 4 28.55 -19.49 -7.89
N GLY A 5 28.07 -19.31 -6.66
CA GLY A 5 26.65 -19.07 -6.40
C GLY A 5 26.37 -17.61 -6.73
N VAL A 6 25.95 -17.33 -7.97
CA VAL A 6 25.37 -16.03 -8.31
C VAL A 6 24.02 -15.95 -7.61
N ALA A 7 24.06 -15.58 -6.33
CA ALA A 7 22.93 -14.89 -5.73
C ALA A 7 22.81 -13.61 -6.56
N ASN A 8 21.81 -13.54 -7.43
CA ASN A 8 21.40 -12.28 -8.02
C ASN A 8 21.06 -11.37 -6.85
N ASP A 9 22.01 -10.57 -6.40
CA ASP A 9 21.82 -9.47 -5.46
C ASP A 9 21.06 -8.39 -6.24
N ALA A 10 19.82 -8.72 -6.59
CA ALA A 10 18.88 -7.74 -7.09
C ALA A 10 18.71 -6.75 -5.95
N VAL A 11 19.33 -5.57 -6.09
CA VAL A 11 19.21 -4.50 -5.11
C VAL A 11 17.75 -4.08 -5.08
N TYR A 12 17.00 -4.70 -4.17
CA TYR A 12 15.60 -4.40 -3.98
C TYR A 12 15.50 -3.10 -3.21
N VAL A 13 15.15 -2.03 -3.93
CA VAL A 13 14.93 -0.73 -3.30
C VAL A 13 13.49 -0.69 -2.80
N PRO A 14 13.24 -0.67 -1.47
CA PRO A 14 11.89 -0.50 -0.97
C PRO A 14 11.39 0.92 -1.29
N PRO A 15 10.08 1.09 -1.53
CA PRO A 15 9.49 2.41 -1.73
C PRO A 15 9.65 3.28 -0.47
N SER A 16 9.58 4.60 -0.64
CA SER A 16 9.74 5.55 0.48
C SER A 16 8.76 5.22 1.61
N ASN A 17 9.20 5.24 2.88
CA ASN A 17 8.37 4.89 4.04
C ASN A 17 7.72 3.49 3.98
N PHE A 18 8.32 2.52 3.28
CA PHE A 18 7.86 1.14 3.31
C PHE A 18 7.96 0.58 4.74
N SER A 19 6.88 -0.05 5.20
CA SER A 19 6.83 -0.73 6.50
C SER A 19 5.73 -1.79 6.45
N MET A 20 5.93 -2.90 7.15
CA MET A 20 4.90 -3.90 7.36
C MET A 20 4.05 -3.44 8.55
N VAL A 21 2.74 -3.36 8.38
CA VAL A 21 1.83 -3.03 9.49
C VAL A 21 1.32 -4.29 10.16
N GLU A 22 0.98 -5.28 9.35
CA GLU A 22 0.54 -6.61 9.77
C GLU A 22 1.07 -7.66 8.79
N GLU A 23 0.96 -8.93 9.17
CA GLU A 23 1.10 -10.04 8.24
C GLU A 23 0.19 -9.83 7.03
N ASN A 24 0.79 -9.79 5.84
CA ASN A 24 0.12 -9.52 4.57
C ASN A 24 -0.50 -8.11 4.41
N ILE A 25 -0.18 -7.14 5.29
CA ILE A 25 -0.58 -5.74 5.16
C ILE A 25 0.66 -4.84 5.20
N PHE A 26 0.92 -4.18 4.09
CA PHE A 26 2.06 -3.30 3.90
C PHE A 26 1.62 -1.86 3.75
N ARG A 27 2.48 -0.93 4.16
CA ARG A 27 2.32 0.50 3.91
C ARG A 27 3.55 1.07 3.23
N SER A 28 3.36 2.05 2.36
CA SER A 28 4.46 2.80 1.76
C SER A 28 4.03 4.18 1.27
N GLY A 29 4.99 4.96 0.80
CA GLY A 29 4.78 6.11 -0.06
C GLY A 29 4.51 5.68 -1.51
N LEU A 30 4.39 6.64 -2.41
CA LEU A 30 4.17 6.33 -3.83
C LEU A 30 5.34 5.48 -4.37
N PRO A 31 5.10 4.26 -4.85
CA PRO A 31 6.17 3.46 -5.45
C PRO A 31 6.55 4.02 -6.82
N SER A 32 7.84 3.99 -7.11
CA SER A 32 8.41 4.32 -8.42
C SER A 32 8.81 3.05 -9.17
N PRO A 33 9.06 3.10 -10.49
CA PRO A 33 9.44 1.92 -11.28
C PRO A 33 10.65 1.16 -10.75
N ILE A 34 11.60 1.87 -10.12
CA ILE A 34 12.76 1.27 -9.45
C ILE A 34 12.38 0.34 -8.29
N ASN A 35 11.19 0.51 -7.70
CA ASN A 35 10.68 -0.28 -6.59
C ASN A 35 9.84 -1.47 -7.07
N PHE A 36 9.47 -1.55 -8.35
CA PHE A 36 8.62 -2.63 -8.87
C PHE A 36 9.20 -4.02 -8.61
N PRO A 37 10.50 -4.28 -8.82
CA PRO A 37 11.08 -5.59 -8.53
C PRO A 37 10.90 -5.99 -7.05
N PHE A 38 10.97 -5.03 -6.12
CA PHE A 38 10.70 -5.29 -4.71
C PHE A 38 9.22 -5.57 -4.47
N LEU A 39 8.31 -4.82 -5.09
CA LEU A 39 6.87 -5.07 -4.98
C LEU A 39 6.46 -6.44 -5.55
N GLU A 40 7.14 -6.92 -6.59
CA GLU A 40 6.95 -8.27 -7.13
C GLU A 40 7.30 -9.34 -6.09
N THR A 41 8.38 -9.15 -5.31
CA THR A 41 8.72 -10.12 -4.23
C THR A 41 7.66 -10.22 -3.14
N LEU A 42 6.84 -9.19 -2.96
CA LEU A 42 5.73 -9.19 -2.00
C LEU A 42 4.51 -9.94 -2.53
N ASN A 43 4.46 -10.23 -3.83
CA ASN A 43 3.37 -10.94 -4.50
C ASN A 43 1.99 -10.34 -4.14
N LEU A 44 1.93 -9.01 -4.14
CA LEU A 44 0.73 -8.27 -3.75
C LEU A 44 -0.45 -8.67 -4.62
N ARG A 45 -1.63 -8.78 -4.02
CA ARG A 45 -2.88 -9.04 -4.73
C ARG A 45 -3.69 -7.78 -4.94
N SER A 46 -3.59 -6.84 -4.00
CA SER A 46 -4.32 -5.58 -4.07
C SER A 46 -3.47 -4.40 -3.58
N ILE A 47 -3.71 -3.23 -4.16
CA ILE A 47 -3.10 -1.97 -3.75
C ILE A 47 -4.21 -0.96 -3.42
N ILE A 48 -4.09 -0.29 -2.27
CA ILE A 48 -4.99 0.77 -1.85
C ILE A 48 -4.28 2.11 -2.03
N TYR A 49 -4.81 2.97 -2.90
CA TYR A 49 -4.30 4.30 -3.17
C TYR A 49 -5.24 5.37 -2.63
N LEU A 50 -4.76 6.15 -1.65
CA LEU A 50 -5.60 7.08 -0.89
C LEU A 50 -5.53 8.54 -1.39
N CYS A 51 -5.10 8.79 -2.62
CA CYS A 51 -5.07 10.14 -3.17
C CYS A 51 -6.07 10.31 -4.32
N PRO A 52 -6.67 11.50 -4.47
CA PRO A 52 -7.59 11.82 -5.56
C PRO A 52 -6.87 12.04 -6.89
N GLU A 53 -5.56 12.23 -6.87
CA GLU A 53 -4.75 12.39 -8.08
C GLU A 53 -4.74 11.10 -8.90
N PRO A 54 -4.68 11.17 -10.23
CA PRO A 54 -4.61 9.98 -11.07
C PRO A 54 -3.34 9.16 -10.76
N TYR A 55 -3.46 7.83 -10.81
CA TYR A 55 -2.33 6.94 -10.63
C TYR A 55 -1.45 6.97 -11.89
N PRO A 56 -0.11 7.06 -11.76
CA PRO A 56 0.79 7.13 -12.91
C PRO A 56 0.64 5.90 -13.82
N GLU A 57 0.69 6.13 -15.14
CA GLU A 57 0.42 5.10 -16.15
C GLU A 57 1.41 3.92 -16.05
N GLU A 58 2.67 4.18 -15.72
CA GLU A 58 3.69 3.15 -15.53
C GLU A 58 3.28 2.16 -14.42
N ASN A 59 2.80 2.68 -13.29
CA ASN A 59 2.34 1.85 -12.19
C ASN A 59 1.03 1.12 -12.56
N CYS A 60 0.13 1.75 -13.32
CA CYS A 60 -1.05 1.07 -13.85
C CYS A 60 -0.70 -0.14 -14.72
N LYS A 61 0.30 -0.01 -15.61
CA LYS A 61 0.80 -1.12 -16.44
C LYS A 61 1.39 -2.24 -15.59
N PHE A 62 2.14 -1.89 -14.55
CA PHE A 62 2.68 -2.87 -13.61
C PHE A 62 1.57 -3.63 -12.89
N LEU A 63 0.58 -2.93 -12.34
CA LEU A 63 -0.60 -3.52 -11.68
C LEU A 63 -1.33 -4.50 -12.61
N GLN A 64 -1.57 -4.10 -13.86
CA GLN A 64 -2.23 -4.94 -14.85
C GLN A 64 -1.42 -6.20 -15.17
N SER A 65 -0.10 -6.06 -15.32
CA SER A 65 0.81 -7.17 -15.64
C SER A 65 0.88 -8.19 -14.48
N GLN A 66 0.84 -7.70 -13.25
CA GLN A 66 0.89 -8.53 -12.03
C GLN A 66 -0.51 -8.97 -11.55
N ASN A 67 -1.56 -8.63 -12.28
CA ASN A 67 -2.97 -8.88 -11.90
C ASN A 67 -3.37 -8.30 -10.54
N ILE A 68 -2.78 -7.17 -10.16
CA ILE A 68 -3.02 -6.50 -8.89
C ILE A 68 -4.24 -5.60 -9.01
N ARG A 69 -5.17 -5.71 -8.05
CA ARG A 69 -6.35 -4.84 -7.99
C ARG A 69 -6.01 -3.51 -7.34
N LEU A 70 -6.23 -2.41 -8.06
CA LEU A 70 -6.10 -1.06 -7.52
C LEU A 70 -7.42 -0.56 -6.96
N PHE A 71 -7.44 -0.25 -5.67
CA PHE A 71 -8.54 0.43 -4.99
C PHE A 71 -8.15 1.88 -4.76
N GLN A 72 -8.71 2.78 -5.57
CA GLN A 72 -8.48 4.21 -5.43
C GLN A 72 -9.56 4.85 -4.56
N PHE A 73 -9.13 5.53 -3.52
CA PHE A 73 -9.97 6.29 -2.60
C PHE A 73 -9.46 7.73 -2.54
N GLY A 74 -10.15 8.65 -3.21
CA GLY A 74 -9.72 10.03 -3.33
C GLY A 74 -9.91 10.81 -2.03
N ILE A 75 -8.87 10.90 -1.19
CA ILE A 75 -8.91 11.68 0.05
C ILE A 75 -8.21 13.04 -0.16
N GLU A 76 -8.98 14.13 -0.11
CA GLU A 76 -8.44 15.48 -0.13
C GLU A 76 -7.81 15.87 1.21
N GLY A 77 -6.49 15.77 1.31
CA GLY A 77 -5.73 16.13 2.52
C GLY A 77 -5.61 17.64 2.80
N LYS A 78 -6.52 18.49 2.29
CA LYS A 78 -6.34 19.95 2.22
C LYS A 78 -7.28 20.78 3.09
N LYS A 79 -8.23 20.17 3.82
CA LYS A 79 -9.05 20.89 4.80
C LYS A 79 -8.72 20.45 6.21
N GLU A 80 -8.15 21.37 6.98
CA GLU A 80 -8.33 21.36 8.42
C GLU A 80 -9.76 21.84 8.72
N PRO A 81 -10.52 21.17 9.61
CA PRO A 81 -10.16 20.00 10.38
C PRO A 81 -10.20 18.69 9.54
N PRO A 82 -9.43 17.65 9.90
CA PRO A 82 -9.40 16.34 9.21
C PRO A 82 -10.73 15.54 9.28
N VAL A 83 -11.85 16.21 9.58
CA VAL A 83 -13.18 15.68 9.91
C VAL A 83 -14.00 15.33 8.67
N ALA A 84 -13.60 15.74 7.47
CA ALA A 84 -14.32 15.44 6.24
C ALA A 84 -13.65 14.34 5.39
N MET A 85 -12.94 13.40 6.03
CA MET A 85 -12.74 12.10 5.41
C MET A 85 -14.13 11.46 5.34
N SER A 86 -14.68 11.22 4.14
CA SER A 86 -15.98 10.56 4.04
C SER A 86 -15.87 9.22 4.78
N THR A 87 -16.63 9.08 5.87
CA THR A 87 -16.62 7.87 6.71
C THR A 87 -16.90 6.64 5.86
N ASP A 88 -17.70 6.82 4.80
CA ASP A 88 -17.96 5.84 3.75
C ASP A 88 -16.69 5.38 3.02
N THR A 89 -15.85 6.31 2.54
CA THR A 89 -14.59 6.00 1.86
C THR A 89 -13.65 5.21 2.76
N ILE A 90 -13.55 5.61 4.03
CA ILE A 90 -12.75 4.89 5.03
C ILE A 90 -13.34 3.50 5.29
N SER A 91 -14.67 3.41 5.45
CA SER A 91 -15.38 2.15 5.67
C SER A 91 -15.16 1.18 4.52
N GLU A 92 -15.26 1.64 3.27
CA GLU A 92 -14.97 0.84 2.08
C GLU A 92 -13.51 0.38 2.05
N ALA A 93 -12.55 1.27 2.33
CA ALA A 93 -11.14 0.89 2.39
C ALA A 93 -10.86 -0.12 3.51
N LEU A 94 -11.53 0.01 4.67
CA LEU A 94 -11.45 -0.94 5.77
C LEU A 94 -12.07 -2.30 5.39
N LYS A 95 -13.21 -2.33 4.69
CA LYS A 95 -13.80 -3.57 4.19
C LYS A 95 -12.84 -4.33 3.27
N VAL A 96 -12.18 -3.60 2.36
CA VAL A 96 -11.16 -4.19 1.47
C VAL A 96 -9.99 -4.76 2.28
N LEU A 97 -9.57 -4.06 3.33
CA LEU A 97 -8.45 -4.47 4.17
C LEU A 97 -8.77 -5.61 5.15
N ILE A 98 -10.00 -5.70 5.66
CA ILE A 98 -10.42 -6.80 6.54
C ILE A 98 -10.64 -8.08 5.73
N ASP A 99 -10.91 -7.96 4.43
CA ASP A 99 -11.12 -9.11 3.55
C ASP A 99 -9.80 -9.80 3.19
N VAL A 100 -9.52 -10.89 3.90
CA VAL A 100 -8.36 -11.78 3.71
C VAL A 100 -8.13 -12.21 2.26
N ARG A 101 -9.17 -12.21 1.42
CA ARG A 101 -9.06 -12.59 0.00
C ARG A 101 -8.30 -11.57 -0.82
N ASN A 102 -8.17 -10.33 -0.34
CA ASN A 102 -7.44 -9.26 -1.01
C ASN A 102 -5.95 -9.24 -0.65
N HIS A 103 -5.53 -10.05 0.32
CA HIS A 103 -4.15 -10.12 0.80
C HIS A 103 -3.25 -10.90 -0.15
N PRO A 104 -1.96 -10.50 -0.27
CA PRO A 104 -1.32 -9.39 0.44
C PRO A 104 -1.69 -8.00 -0.11
N ILE A 105 -1.93 -7.03 0.78
CA ILE A 105 -2.38 -5.67 0.42
C ILE A 105 -1.27 -4.65 0.71
N LEU A 106 -1.02 -3.74 -0.23
CA LEU A 106 -0.17 -2.57 -0.01
C LEU A 106 -1.00 -1.28 -0.02
N ILE A 107 -0.89 -0.51 1.06
CA ILE A 107 -1.52 0.79 1.21
C ILE A 107 -0.48 1.87 0.93
N HIS A 108 -0.75 2.81 0.02
CA HIS A 108 0.15 3.93 -0.18
C HIS A 108 -0.52 5.27 -0.46
N CYS A 109 0.24 6.34 -0.25
CA CYS A 109 -0.17 7.72 -0.44
C CYS A 109 1.02 8.55 -0.97
N LYS A 110 0.76 9.65 -1.68
CA LYS A 110 1.80 10.46 -2.35
C LYS A 110 2.99 10.88 -1.48
N ARG A 111 2.76 11.20 -0.19
CA ARG A 111 3.85 11.58 0.76
C ARG A 111 4.05 10.61 1.93
N GLY A 112 3.25 9.54 2.04
CA GLY A 112 3.36 8.59 3.16
C GLY A 112 3.31 9.21 4.56
N LYS A 113 2.72 10.41 4.74
CA LYS A 113 2.69 11.16 6.02
C LYS A 113 1.29 11.26 6.63
N VAL A 114 0.30 11.70 5.86
CA VAL A 114 -1.07 11.96 6.36
C VAL A 114 -1.87 10.65 6.49
N CYS A 115 -1.90 9.83 5.45
CA CYS A 115 -2.61 8.54 5.46
C CYS A 115 -1.95 7.52 6.40
N CYS A 116 -0.62 7.55 6.49
CA CYS A 116 0.18 6.69 7.35
C CYS A 116 -0.11 6.88 8.85
N ARG A 117 -0.51 8.09 9.26
CA ARG A 117 -0.97 8.35 10.64
C ARG A 117 -2.37 7.77 10.86
N PHE A 118 -3.30 8.03 9.95
CA PHE A 118 -4.67 7.54 10.07
C PHE A 118 -4.75 6.01 10.10
N TRP A 119 -4.00 5.33 9.23
CA TRP A 119 -3.98 3.86 9.19
C TRP A 119 -3.29 3.21 10.40
N ALA A 120 -2.28 3.85 10.98
CA ALA A 120 -1.69 3.37 12.23
C ALA A 120 -2.72 3.40 13.37
N PHE A 121 -3.57 4.44 13.42
CA PHE A 121 -4.64 4.53 14.41
C PHE A 121 -5.77 3.54 14.15
N THR A 122 -6.25 3.40 12.91
CA THR A 122 -7.35 2.46 12.61
C THR A 122 -6.95 1.00 12.80
N LEU A 123 -5.74 0.60 12.42
CA LEU A 123 -5.28 -0.78 12.64
C LEU A 123 -5.08 -1.10 14.12
N SER A 124 -4.60 -0.15 14.92
CA SER A 124 -4.55 -0.29 16.38
C SER A 124 -5.96 -0.48 16.98
N ALA A 125 -6.95 0.26 16.48
CA ALA A 125 -8.35 0.11 16.89
C ALA A 125 -8.95 -1.24 16.45
N ILE A 126 -8.63 -1.73 15.25
CA ILE A 126 -9.09 -3.05 14.76
C ILE A 126 -8.51 -4.17 15.62
N LYS A 127 -7.22 -4.11 15.98
CA LYS A 127 -6.60 -5.08 16.91
C LYS A 127 -7.31 -5.10 18.25
N SER A 128 -7.67 -3.93 18.78
CA SER A 128 -8.38 -3.82 20.05
C SER A 128 -9.81 -4.36 20.02
N LEU A 129 -10.42 -4.51 18.84
CA LEU A 129 -11.77 -5.07 18.68
C LEU A 129 -11.76 -6.59 18.45
N SER A 130 -10.60 -7.17 18.12
CA SER A 130 -10.41 -8.60 17.90
C SER A 130 -9.78 -9.34 19.11
N SER A 131 -9.59 -8.66 20.25
CA SER A 131 -9.10 -9.24 21.51
C SER A 131 -10.20 -9.29 22.57
#